data_AF-T0S1R8-F1
#
_entry.id   AF-T0S1R8-F1
#
_cell.length_a   1.000
_cell.length_b   1.000
_cell.length_c   1.000
_cell.angle_alpha   90.00
_cell.angle_beta   90.00
_cell.angle_gamma   90.00
#
_symmetry.space_group_name_H-M   'P 1'
#
loop_
_entity.id
_entity.type
_entity.pdbx_description
1 polymer ?
#
loop_
_entity_poly.entity_id
_entity_poly.type
_entity_poly.pdbx_seq_one_letter_code
_entity_poly.pdbx_strand_id
1 'polypeptide(L)'
;MKKSLFIVGLLVVSCSTLKKRDCSSLDWFEQGRIDGSQGHRKSFFMQHAAKCHKKPDRTKYLAGREQGLKQFCTETGLYRRGYEGGLYLGECAKLSTSLRAAYELGRDTYRESEEIKEFQNKIVELEDKLKFELEPDEIDERKVVQDDIKLLQYRIKENFERIKALRIKAYQRNYIVKEN
;
A
#
# COMPACT_ATOMS: atom_id res chain seq x y z
N MET A 1 -42.04 -32.79 -8.82
CA MET A 1 -40.87 -32.95 -9.72
C MET A 1 -40.74 -31.71 -10.59
N LYS A 2 -39.96 -30.70 -10.17
CA LYS A 2 -39.69 -29.49 -10.96
C LYS A 2 -38.18 -29.42 -11.22
N LYS A 3 -37.83 -29.33 -12.50
CA LYS A 3 -36.51 -29.57 -13.07
C LYS A 3 -35.49 -28.54 -12.56
N SER A 4 -34.40 -29.01 -11.95
CA SER A 4 -33.20 -28.20 -11.69
C SER A 4 -32.63 -27.70 -13.02
N LEU A 5 -32.53 -26.38 -13.17
CA LEU A 5 -31.79 -25.74 -14.24
C LEU A 5 -30.33 -25.65 -13.78
N PHE A 6 -29.49 -26.54 -14.27
CA PHE A 6 -28.05 -26.53 -14.02
C PHE A 6 -27.42 -25.40 -14.86
N ILE A 7 -27.10 -24.28 -14.21
CA ILE A 7 -26.33 -23.19 -14.83
C ILE A 7 -24.86 -23.64 -14.83
N VAL A 8 -24.40 -24.15 -15.96
CA VAL A 8 -22.98 -24.43 -16.20
C VAL A 8 -22.27 -23.09 -16.36
N GLY A 9 -21.53 -22.69 -15.33
CA GLY A 9 -20.69 -21.49 -15.33
C GLY A 9 -19.57 -21.63 -16.37
N LEU A 10 -19.57 -20.73 -17.36
CA LEU A 10 -18.50 -20.59 -18.33
C LEU A 10 -17.28 -19.96 -17.62
N LEU A 11 -16.34 -20.79 -17.19
CA LEU A 11 -15.04 -20.32 -16.69
C LEU A 11 -14.21 -19.81 -17.88
N VAL A 12 -14.32 -18.51 -18.16
CA VAL A 12 -13.39 -17.80 -19.05
C VAL A 12 -12.04 -17.68 -18.33
N VAL A 13 -11.19 -18.67 -18.52
CA VAL A 13 -9.78 -18.59 -18.17
C VAL A 13 -9.13 -17.68 -19.21
N SER A 14 -8.95 -16.41 -18.89
CA SER A 14 -8.23 -15.45 -19.73
C SER A 14 -6.74 -15.79 -19.74
N CYS A 15 -6.34 -16.70 -20.63
CA CYS A 15 -4.94 -16.91 -20.96
C CYS A 15 -4.46 -15.69 -21.78
N SER A 16 -4.14 -14.58 -21.11
CA SER A 16 -3.51 -13.44 -21.76
C SER A 16 -2.12 -13.88 -22.19
N THR A 17 -1.99 -14.30 -23.45
CA THR A 17 -0.69 -14.51 -24.08
C THR A 17 0.01 -13.16 -24.01
N LEU A 18 1.09 -13.06 -23.23
CA LEU A 18 1.81 -11.82 -23.02
C LEU A 18 2.41 -11.39 -24.38
N LYS A 19 1.67 -10.60 -25.16
CA LYS A 19 2.17 -10.06 -26.43
C LYS A 19 3.38 -9.21 -26.11
N LYS A 20 4.54 -9.67 -26.55
CA LYS A 20 5.78 -8.91 -26.43
C LYS A 20 5.63 -7.65 -27.31
N ARG A 21 6.13 -6.52 -26.81
CA ARG A 21 6.19 -5.25 -27.55
C ARG A 21 7.57 -5.08 -28.18
N ASP A 22 7.64 -4.29 -29.24
CA ASP A 22 8.94 -3.79 -29.69
C ASP A 22 9.44 -2.73 -28.70
N CYS A 23 10.68 -2.88 -28.28
CA CYS A 23 11.31 -2.03 -27.28
C CYS A 23 12.56 -1.32 -27.82
N SER A 24 12.87 -1.44 -29.12
CA SER A 24 14.08 -0.83 -29.67
C SER A 24 14.06 0.70 -29.67
N SER A 25 12.88 1.32 -29.62
CA SER A 25 12.71 2.77 -29.54
C SER A 25 12.61 3.33 -28.12
N LEU A 26 12.61 2.47 -27.08
CA LEU A 26 12.45 2.92 -25.71
C LEU A 26 13.74 3.54 -25.19
N ASP A 27 13.62 4.70 -24.53
CA ASP A 27 14.68 5.26 -23.71
C ASP A 27 14.77 4.48 -22.40
N TRP A 28 15.68 3.51 -22.38
CA TRP A 28 15.93 2.68 -21.21
C TRP A 28 16.51 3.46 -20.03
N PHE A 29 17.26 4.54 -20.28
CA PHE A 29 17.77 5.38 -19.19
C PHE A 29 16.60 6.09 -18.51
N GLU A 30 15.71 6.70 -19.27
CA GLU A 30 14.55 7.40 -18.72
C GLU A 30 13.60 6.45 -17.98
N GLN A 31 13.32 5.26 -18.55
CA GLN A 31 12.53 4.24 -17.85
C GLN A 31 13.19 3.84 -16.53
N GLY A 32 14.51 3.66 -16.53
CA GLY A 32 15.28 3.40 -15.31
C GLY A 32 15.13 4.53 -14.30
N ARG A 33 15.24 5.79 -14.73
CA ARG A 33 15.13 6.98 -13.87
C ARG A 33 13.77 7.08 -13.21
N ILE A 34 12.69 6.84 -13.95
CA ILE A 34 11.32 6.79 -13.41
C ILE A 34 11.20 5.65 -12.40
N ASP A 35 11.70 4.46 -12.73
CA ASP A 35 11.59 3.32 -11.83
C ASP A 35 12.41 3.51 -10.55
N GLY A 36 13.59 4.14 -10.67
CA GLY A 36 14.45 4.51 -9.56
C GLY A 36 13.80 5.54 -8.63
N SER A 37 13.09 6.54 -9.16
CA SER A 37 12.42 7.56 -8.33
C SER A 37 11.22 7.02 -7.56
N GLN A 38 10.66 5.91 -8.02
CA GLN A 38 9.64 5.11 -7.31
C GLN A 38 10.24 4.09 -6.34
N GLY A 39 11.57 3.97 -6.29
CA GLY A 39 12.28 3.02 -5.43
C GLY A 39 12.11 1.57 -5.87
N HIS A 40 12.06 1.29 -7.17
CA HIS A 40 12.07 -0.10 -7.66
C HIS A 40 13.45 -0.74 -7.50
N ARG A 41 13.48 -2.04 -7.20
CA ARG A 41 14.73 -2.82 -7.11
C ARG A 41 15.38 -3.03 -8.48
N LYS A 42 16.67 -3.36 -8.51
CA LYS A 42 17.40 -3.71 -9.75
C LYS A 42 16.74 -4.87 -10.51
N SER A 43 16.12 -5.81 -9.80
CA SER A 43 15.39 -6.95 -10.37
C SER A 43 14.12 -6.55 -11.15
N PHE A 44 13.57 -5.35 -10.92
CA PHE A 44 12.37 -4.88 -11.63
C PHE A 44 12.58 -4.79 -13.15
N PHE A 45 13.83 -4.60 -13.59
CA PHE A 45 14.22 -4.70 -14.99
C PHE A 45 13.70 -5.97 -15.68
N MET A 46 13.65 -7.10 -14.96
CA MET A 46 13.19 -8.37 -15.53
C MET A 46 11.71 -8.33 -15.94
N GLN A 47 10.89 -7.51 -15.27
CA GLN A 47 9.49 -7.31 -15.64
C GLN A 47 9.36 -6.57 -16.97
N HIS A 48 10.28 -5.64 -17.25
CA HIS A 48 10.36 -4.99 -18.56
C HIS A 48 10.89 -5.94 -19.63
N ALA A 49 11.96 -6.69 -19.32
CA ALA A 49 12.58 -7.62 -20.25
C ALA A 49 11.64 -8.74 -20.70
N ALA A 50 10.80 -9.26 -19.81
CA ALA A 50 9.80 -10.28 -20.13
C ALA A 50 8.79 -9.81 -21.21
N LYS A 51 8.57 -8.49 -21.31
CA LYS A 51 7.60 -7.88 -22.22
C LYS A 51 8.19 -7.48 -23.57
N CYS A 52 9.49 -7.63 -23.81
CA CYS A 52 10.15 -7.14 -25.02
C CYS A 52 10.51 -8.27 -26.00
N HIS A 53 10.32 -8.02 -27.30
CA HIS A 53 10.81 -8.92 -28.35
C HIS A 53 12.34 -8.86 -28.47
N LYS A 54 12.91 -7.65 -28.50
CA LYS A 54 14.35 -7.39 -28.50
C LYS A 54 14.85 -7.13 -27.09
N LYS A 55 16.10 -7.52 -26.80
CA LYS A 55 16.70 -7.39 -25.47
C LYS A 55 16.82 -5.90 -25.07
N PRO A 56 16.21 -5.49 -23.94
CA PRO A 56 16.40 -4.16 -23.37
C PRO A 56 17.86 -3.83 -23.04
N ASP A 57 18.21 -2.54 -23.09
CA ASP A 57 19.53 -2.07 -22.65
C ASP A 57 19.58 -2.00 -21.11
N ARG A 58 20.08 -3.07 -20.50
CA ARG A 58 20.20 -3.19 -19.05
C ARG A 58 21.14 -2.13 -18.47
N THR A 59 22.21 -1.77 -19.17
CA THR A 59 23.21 -0.84 -18.66
C THR A 59 22.63 0.56 -18.56
N LYS A 60 21.96 1.04 -19.62
CA LYS A 60 21.24 2.32 -19.61
C LYS A 60 20.16 2.34 -18.54
N TYR A 61 19.37 1.28 -18.43
CA TYR A 61 18.34 1.17 -17.39
C TYR A 61 18.92 1.28 -15.98
N LEU A 62 19.97 0.54 -15.67
CA LEU A 62 20.57 0.59 -14.34
C LEU A 62 21.19 1.97 -14.04
N ALA A 63 21.83 2.61 -15.02
CA ALA A 63 22.36 3.96 -14.85
C ALA A 63 21.23 4.99 -14.57
N GLY A 64 20.14 4.91 -15.32
CA GLY A 64 18.95 5.72 -15.08
C GLY A 64 18.35 5.48 -13.70
N ARG A 65 18.22 4.20 -13.31
CA ARG A 65 17.72 3.81 -11.98
C ARG A 65 18.54 4.40 -10.84
N GLU A 66 19.85 4.33 -10.91
CA GLU A 66 20.72 4.94 -9.88
C GLU A 66 20.52 6.47 -9.83
N GLN A 67 20.28 7.13 -10.98
CA GLN A 67 19.92 8.55 -11.00
C GLN A 67 18.55 8.82 -10.37
N GLY A 68 17.55 7.99 -10.65
CA GLY A 68 16.21 8.08 -10.06
C GLY A 68 16.21 7.86 -8.56
N LEU A 69 17.03 6.93 -8.07
CA LEU A 69 17.16 6.64 -6.64
C LEU A 69 17.63 7.84 -5.83
N LYS A 70 18.31 8.83 -6.42
CA LYS A 70 18.67 10.07 -5.71
C LYS A 70 17.44 10.85 -5.25
N GLN A 71 16.29 10.67 -5.90
CA GLN A 71 15.00 11.26 -5.48
C GLN A 71 14.30 10.40 -4.43
N PHE A 72 14.38 9.08 -4.57
CA PHE A 72 13.77 8.13 -3.63
C PHE A 72 14.51 8.07 -2.30
N CYS A 73 15.85 8.01 -2.33
CA CYS A 73 16.74 7.86 -1.19
C CYS A 73 16.97 9.19 -0.46
N THR A 74 15.88 9.83 -0.09
CA THR A 74 15.79 11.06 0.68
C THR A 74 14.87 10.81 1.89
N GLU A 75 14.94 11.66 2.91
CA GLU A 75 14.07 11.50 4.08
C GLU A 75 12.59 11.59 3.69
N THR A 76 12.23 12.53 2.82
CA THR A 76 10.89 12.63 2.21
C THR A 76 10.49 11.37 1.46
N GLY A 77 11.37 10.81 0.62
CA GLY A 77 11.08 9.62 -0.15
C GLY A 77 10.91 8.37 0.72
N LEU A 78 11.75 8.20 1.75
CA LEU A 78 11.65 7.10 2.70
C LEU A 78 10.45 7.24 3.64
N TYR A 79 10.14 8.45 4.10
CA TYR A 79 8.90 8.72 4.83
C TYR A 79 7.68 8.32 4.00
N ARG A 80 7.61 8.77 2.72
CA ARG A 80 6.51 8.40 1.82
C ARG A 80 6.41 6.89 1.64
N ARG A 81 7.55 6.20 1.44
CA ARG A 81 7.58 4.72 1.35
C ARG A 81 6.97 4.07 2.58
N GLY A 82 7.28 4.56 3.78
CA GLY A 82 6.71 4.04 5.01
C GLY A 82 5.22 4.36 5.16
N TYR A 83 4.84 5.60 4.85
CA TYR A 83 3.48 6.11 4.94
C TYR A 83 2.50 5.36 4.02
N GLU A 84 2.96 4.95 2.84
CA GLU A 84 2.19 4.13 1.89
C GLU A 84 2.15 2.63 2.26
N GLY A 85 2.70 2.24 3.41
CA GLY A 85 2.78 0.83 3.83
C GLY A 85 3.84 0.01 3.07
N GLY A 86 4.67 0.68 2.26
CA GLY A 86 5.70 0.02 1.47
C GLY A 86 6.83 -0.54 2.33
N LEU A 87 7.35 -1.69 1.91
CA LEU A 87 8.55 -2.27 2.52
C LEU A 87 9.80 -1.56 1.98
N TYR A 88 10.76 -1.31 2.86
CA TYR A 88 12.13 -0.96 2.44
C TYR A 88 12.88 -2.24 2.13
N LEU A 89 13.45 -2.32 0.93
CA LEU A 89 14.00 -3.57 0.42
C LEU A 89 15.47 -3.46 0.01
N GLY A 90 16.18 -2.48 0.57
CA GLY A 90 17.60 -2.25 0.29
C GLY A 90 17.84 -1.53 -1.03
N GLU A 91 16.91 -0.68 -1.47
CA GLU A 91 17.05 0.04 -2.74
C GLU A 91 18.12 1.13 -2.69
N CYS A 92 18.33 1.73 -1.51
CA CYS A 92 19.35 2.74 -1.29
C CYS A 92 20.71 2.10 -0.99
N ALA A 93 21.77 2.64 -1.60
CA ALA A 93 23.13 2.13 -1.41
C ALA A 93 23.58 2.13 0.06
N LYS A 94 23.12 3.12 0.84
CA LYS A 94 23.33 3.20 2.29
C LYS A 94 22.06 3.71 2.96
N LEU A 95 21.62 3.03 4.01
CA LEU A 95 20.52 3.49 4.86
C LEU A 95 21.09 4.21 6.09
N SER A 96 21.15 5.55 6.04
CA SER A 96 21.55 6.36 7.19
C SER A 96 20.53 6.26 8.33
N THR A 97 20.94 6.66 9.53
CA THR A 97 20.03 6.76 10.68
C THR A 97 18.85 7.69 10.41
N SER A 98 19.07 8.80 9.69
CA SER A 98 18.01 9.75 9.39
C SER A 98 17.01 9.23 8.34
N LEU A 99 17.48 8.53 7.31
CA LEU A 99 16.62 7.83 6.35
C LEU A 99 15.79 6.73 7.02
N ARG A 100 16.39 5.98 7.95
CA ARG A 100 15.68 4.97 8.75
C ARG A 100 14.58 5.61 9.61
N ALA A 101 14.91 6.68 10.32
CA ALA A 101 13.94 7.40 11.16
C ALA A 101 12.77 7.99 10.36
N ALA A 102 13.03 8.45 9.12
CA ALA A 102 11.99 8.93 8.22
C ALA A 102 11.05 7.79 7.78
N TYR A 103 11.63 6.65 7.37
CA TYR A 103 10.88 5.45 7.02
C TYR A 103 10.00 4.95 8.16
N GLU A 104 10.57 4.83 9.36
CA GLU A 104 9.86 4.37 10.56
C GLU A 104 8.70 5.28 10.92
N LEU A 105 8.90 6.61 10.88
CA LEU A 105 7.81 7.56 11.15
C LEU A 105 6.64 7.42 10.15
N GLY A 106 6.95 7.20 8.88
CA GLY A 106 5.92 6.87 7.87
C GLY A 106 5.22 5.55 8.20
N ARG A 107 5.98 4.50 8.53
CA ARG A 107 5.44 3.17 8.88
C ARG A 107 4.55 3.19 10.11
N ASP A 108 4.88 4.01 11.10
CA ASP A 108 4.06 4.20 12.30
C ASP A 108 2.71 4.80 11.92
N THR A 109 2.71 5.79 11.01
CA THR A 109 1.46 6.41 10.55
C THR A 109 0.59 5.42 9.76
N TYR A 110 1.21 4.59 8.92
CA TYR A 110 0.52 3.51 8.22
C TYR A 110 -0.10 2.51 9.18
N ARG A 111 0.62 2.09 10.23
CA ARG A 111 0.12 1.10 11.22
C ARG A 111 -1.15 1.58 11.91
N GLU A 112 -1.16 2.82 12.38
CA GLU A 112 -2.34 3.42 13.01
C GLU A 112 -3.53 3.49 12.02
N SER A 113 -3.25 3.73 10.73
CA SER A 113 -4.29 3.76 9.68
C SER A 113 -4.88 2.37 9.40
N GLU A 114 -4.05 1.32 9.44
CA GLU A 114 -4.50 -0.06 9.29
C GLU A 114 -5.31 -0.54 10.50
N GLU A 115 -4.95 -0.14 11.72
CA GLU A 115 -5.74 -0.42 12.93
C GLU A 115 -7.13 0.23 12.84
N ILE A 116 -7.23 1.46 12.37
CA ILE A 116 -8.53 2.11 12.11
C ILE A 116 -9.37 1.28 11.15
N LYS A 117 -8.78 0.81 10.05
CA LYS A 117 -9.46 -0.01 9.05
C LYS A 117 -9.95 -1.35 9.64
N GLU A 118 -9.14 -1.97 10.49
CA GLU A 118 -9.52 -3.19 11.21
C GLU A 118 -10.71 -2.95 12.14
N PHE A 119 -10.67 -1.88 12.94
CA PHE A 119 -11.79 -1.53 13.83
C PHE A 119 -13.06 -1.15 13.06
N GLN A 120 -12.93 -0.47 11.92
CA GLN A 120 -14.08 -0.16 11.04
C GLN A 120 -14.73 -1.43 10.50
N ASN A 121 -13.93 -2.37 9.99
CA ASN A 121 -14.45 -3.65 9.54
C ASN A 121 -15.14 -4.40 10.68
N LYS A 122 -14.57 -4.37 11.88
CA LYS A 122 -15.15 -5.02 13.04
C LYS A 122 -16.47 -4.40 13.48
N ILE A 123 -16.60 -3.07 13.41
CA ILE A 123 -17.86 -2.37 13.67
C ILE A 123 -18.92 -2.84 12.67
N VAL A 124 -18.60 -2.93 11.37
CA VAL A 124 -19.54 -3.42 10.36
C VAL A 124 -20.02 -4.84 10.66
N GLU A 125 -19.11 -5.75 11.04
CA GLU A 125 -19.49 -7.11 11.45
C GLU A 125 -20.45 -7.12 12.65
N LEU A 126 -20.19 -6.26 13.65
CA LEU A 126 -21.03 -6.16 14.85
C LEU A 126 -22.39 -5.52 14.55
N GLU A 127 -22.45 -4.54 13.63
CA GLU A 127 -23.68 -3.94 13.16
C GLU A 127 -24.55 -4.93 12.38
N ASP A 128 -23.93 -5.76 11.54
CA ASP A 128 -24.63 -6.83 10.83
C ASP A 128 -25.16 -7.88 11.82
N LYS A 129 -24.40 -8.24 12.85
CA LYS A 129 -24.85 -9.14 13.92
C LYS A 129 -26.09 -8.58 14.64
N LEU A 130 -26.10 -7.29 14.99
CA LEU A 130 -27.26 -6.64 15.63
C LEU A 130 -28.52 -6.62 14.76
N LYS A 131 -28.36 -6.70 13.44
CA LYS A 131 -29.43 -6.55 12.46
C LYS A 131 -29.99 -7.87 11.97
N PHE A 132 -29.14 -8.88 11.80
CA PHE A 132 -29.48 -10.11 11.11
C PHE A 132 -29.38 -11.37 11.98
N GLU A 133 -28.61 -11.33 13.06
CA GLU A 133 -28.37 -12.51 13.90
C GLU A 133 -29.07 -12.44 15.25
N LEU A 134 -29.26 -11.24 15.82
CA LEU A 134 -29.85 -11.07 17.15
C LEU A 134 -31.31 -10.59 17.06
N GLU A 135 -32.19 -11.28 17.79
CA GLU A 135 -33.59 -10.94 17.93
C GLU A 135 -33.80 -9.74 18.87
N PRO A 136 -34.88 -8.96 18.72
CA PRO A 136 -35.09 -7.74 19.51
C PRO A 136 -35.13 -7.93 21.03
N ASP A 137 -35.53 -9.10 21.53
CA ASP A 137 -35.65 -9.44 22.94
C ASP A 137 -34.36 -9.97 23.59
N GLU A 138 -33.29 -10.21 22.81
CA GLU A 138 -31.94 -10.53 23.30
C GLU A 138 -31.22 -9.27 23.82
N ILE A 139 -31.80 -8.63 24.84
CA ILE A 139 -31.40 -7.30 25.31
C ILE A 139 -29.94 -7.27 25.80
N ASP A 140 -29.52 -8.28 26.56
CA ASP A 140 -28.18 -8.32 27.16
C ASP A 140 -27.10 -8.52 26.10
N GLU A 141 -27.29 -9.46 25.16
CA GLU A 141 -26.38 -9.69 24.04
C GLU A 141 -26.28 -8.46 23.13
N ARG A 142 -27.41 -7.83 22.79
CA ARG A 142 -27.42 -6.61 21.97
C ARG A 142 -26.68 -5.47 22.66
N LYS A 143 -26.85 -5.33 23.98
CA LYS A 143 -26.14 -4.32 24.78
C LYS A 143 -24.63 -4.53 24.76
N VAL A 144 -24.16 -5.77 24.92
CA VAL A 144 -22.72 -6.10 24.82
C VAL A 144 -22.17 -5.70 23.46
N VAL A 145 -22.85 -6.08 22.36
CA VAL A 145 -22.41 -5.73 21.00
C VAL A 145 -22.39 -4.21 20.78
N GLN A 146 -23.39 -3.49 21.29
CA GLN A 146 -23.41 -2.02 21.23
C GLN A 146 -22.27 -1.38 22.01
N ASP A 147 -21.91 -1.92 23.17
CA ASP A 147 -20.81 -1.41 23.99
C ASP A 147 -19.45 -1.71 23.34
N ASP A 148 -19.28 -2.86 22.69
CA ASP A 148 -18.10 -3.17 21.87
C ASP A 148 -17.95 -2.19 20.69
N ILE A 149 -19.04 -1.88 19.98
CA ILE A 149 -19.02 -0.87 18.90
C ILE A 149 -18.56 0.49 19.45
N LYS A 150 -19.10 0.94 20.60
CA LYS A 150 -18.69 2.21 21.23
C LYS A 150 -17.21 2.21 21.60
N LEU A 151 -16.70 1.10 22.13
CA LEU A 151 -15.28 0.96 22.47
C LEU A 151 -14.40 1.08 21.21
N LEU A 152 -14.76 0.40 20.13
CA LEU A 152 -14.03 0.49 18.85
C LEU A 152 -14.08 1.90 18.27
N GLN A 153 -15.22 2.58 18.34
CA GLN A 153 -15.34 3.98 17.93
C GLN A 153 -14.43 4.91 18.74
N TYR A 154 -14.29 4.65 20.05
CA TYR A 154 -13.35 5.39 20.90
C TYR A 154 -11.90 5.13 20.48
N ARG A 155 -11.52 3.87 20.22
CA ARG A 155 -10.18 3.51 19.73
C ARG A 155 -9.83 4.21 18.41
N ILE A 156 -10.75 4.20 17.44
CA ILE A 156 -10.58 4.91 16.17
C ILE A 156 -10.26 6.40 16.40
N LYS A 157 -10.94 7.07 17.34
CA LYS A 157 -10.63 8.46 17.70
C LYS A 157 -9.22 8.62 18.28
N GLU A 158 -8.78 7.70 19.14
CA GLU A 158 -7.40 7.71 19.67
C GLU A 158 -6.36 7.54 18.54
N ASN A 159 -6.57 6.59 17.62
CA ASN A 159 -5.68 6.38 16.47
C ASN A 159 -5.61 7.64 15.58
N PHE A 160 -6.72 8.36 15.36
CA PHE A 160 -6.71 9.62 14.62
C PHE A 160 -5.83 10.70 15.27
N GLU A 161 -5.90 10.83 16.60
CA GLU A 161 -5.03 11.77 17.32
C GLU A 161 -3.55 11.37 17.26
N ARG A 162 -3.25 10.06 17.30
CA ARG A 162 -1.89 9.55 17.10
C ARG A 162 -1.38 9.85 15.69
N ILE A 163 -2.18 9.59 14.66
CA ILE A 163 -1.85 9.95 13.27
C ILE A 163 -1.56 11.44 13.17
N LYS A 164 -2.40 12.29 13.75
CA LYS A 164 -2.19 13.74 13.75
C LYS A 164 -0.86 14.13 14.38
N ALA A 165 -0.51 13.56 15.54
CA ALA A 165 0.77 13.81 16.20
C ALA A 165 1.97 13.34 15.34
N LEU A 166 1.88 12.16 14.72
CA LEU A 166 2.91 11.63 13.82
C LEU A 166 3.10 12.54 12.59
N ARG A 167 2.00 13.02 12.00
CA ARG A 167 2.02 13.94 10.86
C ARG A 167 2.60 15.31 11.22
N ILE A 168 2.31 15.85 12.41
CA ILE A 168 2.94 17.08 12.91
C ILE A 168 4.46 16.87 13.03
N LYS A 169 4.91 15.74 13.57
CA LYS A 169 6.33 15.39 13.67
C LYS A 169 6.99 15.27 12.30
N ALA A 170 6.29 14.69 11.31
CA ALA A 170 6.78 14.60 9.94
C ALA A 170 6.92 15.98 9.28
N TYR A 171 5.95 16.88 9.52
CA TYR A 171 6.00 18.27 9.07
C TYR A 171 7.18 19.04 9.69
N GLN A 172 7.36 18.95 11.02
CA GLN A 172 8.47 19.58 11.73
C GLN A 172 9.85 19.13 11.25
N ARG A 173 9.93 17.90 10.69
CA ARG A 173 11.14 17.33 10.10
C ARG A 173 11.26 17.56 8.59
N ASN A 174 10.37 18.36 8.00
CA ASN A 174 10.31 18.66 6.56
C ASN A 174 10.11 17.43 5.65
N TYR A 175 9.48 16.37 6.15
CA TYR A 175 9.17 15.19 5.34
C TYR A 175 7.91 15.41 4.49
N ILE A 176 7.01 16.27 4.94
CA ILE A 176 5.78 16.66 4.24
C ILE A 176 5.58 18.17 4.31
N VAL A 177 4.81 18.70 3.37
CA VAL A 177 4.36 20.10 3.38
C VAL A 177 3.08 20.20 4.23
N LYS A 178 2.82 21.37 4.81
CA LYS A 178 1.56 21.64 5.51
C LYS A 178 0.40 21.44 4.53
N GLU A 179 -0.57 20.60 4.87
CA GLU A 179 -1.84 20.56 4.15
C GLU A 179 -2.61 21.85 4.46
N ASN A 180 -3.04 22.55 3.42
CA ASN A 180 -3.87 23.76 3.53
C ASN A 180 -5.31 23.41 3.89
#